data_AF-A0A4U7BK18-F1
#
_entry.id   AF-A0A4U7BK18-F1
#
_cell.length_a   1.000
_cell.length_b   1.000
_cell.length_c   1.000
_cell.angle_alpha   90.00
_cell.angle_beta   90.00
_cell.angle_gamma   90.00
#
_symmetry.space_group_name_H-M   'P 1'
#
loop_
_entity.id
_entity.type
_entity.pdbx_description
1 polymer ?
#
loop_
_entity_poly.entity_id
_entity_poly.type
_entity_poly.pdbx_seq_one_letter_code
_entity_poly.pdbx_strand_id
1 'polypeptide(L)'
;MKEVKGGYQVVFLHNGSQWNPADEVYAIAKYTQGELQYMANYLQGNTSAPQGLCGIDQTSCSNPSKNRFTAFLQITQKSLSMLPVYTVKRQVKVSNMGKPCVVFTYGVGAYDTQGKQMYKFNSSLMLNNNMIIKEMANKYKEQMESALGGWYAR
;
A
#
# COMPACT_ATOMS: atom_id res chain seq x y z
N MET A 1 23.99 -4.98 12.41
CA MET A 1 22.55 -4.97 12.04
C MET A 1 22.37 -5.99 10.94
N LYS A 2 21.51 -7.01 11.11
CA LYS A 2 21.24 -7.99 10.04
C LYS A 2 20.63 -7.25 8.85
N GLU A 3 21.30 -7.31 7.70
CA GLU A 3 20.75 -6.83 6.44
C GLU A 3 19.35 -7.43 6.24
N VAL A 4 18.33 -6.59 6.12
CA VAL A 4 16.97 -7.03 5.82
C VAL A 4 16.96 -7.50 4.37
N LYS A 5 16.88 -8.82 4.14
CA LYS A 5 17.01 -9.44 2.80
C LYS A 5 15.68 -10.01 2.32
N GLY A 6 14.61 -9.23 2.35
CA GLY A 6 13.42 -9.57 1.59
C GLY A 6 12.25 -8.63 1.80
N GLY A 7 11.34 -8.65 0.83
CA GLY A 7 10.00 -8.09 0.91
C GLY A 7 9.90 -6.59 0.65
N TYR A 8 8.66 -6.15 0.76
CA TYR A 8 8.32 -4.74 0.86
C TYR A 8 7.79 -4.46 2.26
N GLN A 9 8.16 -3.29 2.78
CA GLN A 9 7.72 -2.76 4.06
C GLN A 9 6.60 -1.75 3.81
N VAL A 10 5.71 -1.62 4.78
CA VAL A 10 4.65 -0.60 4.73
C VAL A 10 5.03 0.59 5.58
N VAL A 11 4.99 1.77 4.97
CA VAL A 11 5.13 3.06 5.65
C VAL A 11 3.78 3.77 5.64
N PHE A 12 3.39 4.33 6.78
CA PHE A 12 2.16 5.10 6.89
C PHE A 12 2.41 6.60 6.73
N LEU A 13 1.56 7.26 5.93
CA LEU A 13 1.39 8.71 5.92
C LEU A 13 -0.05 9.07 6.28
N HIS A 14 -0.24 10.27 6.81
CA HIS A 14 -1.54 10.80 7.19
C HIS A 14 -1.70 12.21 6.60
N ASN A 15 -2.93 12.65 6.31
CA ASN A 15 -3.21 14.00 5.82
C ASN A 15 -3.56 15.01 6.93
N GLY A 16 -3.40 14.63 8.19
CA GLY A 16 -3.64 15.49 9.34
C GLY A 16 -2.42 16.30 9.78
N SER A 17 -2.66 17.21 10.73
CA SER A 17 -1.64 17.98 11.44
C SER A 17 -1.96 17.99 12.94
N GLN A 18 -1.13 18.65 13.75
CA GLN A 18 -1.42 18.86 15.17
C GLN A 18 -2.71 19.66 15.43
N TRP A 19 -3.19 20.40 14.43
CA TRP A 19 -4.38 21.26 14.53
C TRP A 19 -5.62 20.65 13.87
N ASN A 20 -5.43 19.82 12.84
CA ASN A 20 -6.49 19.18 12.09
C ASN A 20 -6.32 17.66 12.14
N PRO A 21 -7.22 16.91 12.79
CA PRO A 21 -7.11 15.46 12.82
C PRO A 21 -7.14 14.89 11.40
N ALA A 22 -6.32 13.87 11.17
CA ALA A 22 -6.32 13.18 9.88
C ALA A 22 -7.68 12.52 9.64
N ASP A 23 -8.23 12.67 8.44
CA ASP A 23 -9.39 11.91 7.98
C ASP A 23 -8.97 10.80 7.00
N GLU A 24 -7.70 10.72 6.61
CA GLU A 24 -7.17 9.73 5.68
C GLU A 24 -5.77 9.25 6.05
N VAL A 25 -5.55 7.94 5.90
CA VAL A 25 -4.26 7.26 6.07
C VAL A 25 -3.87 6.57 4.76
N TYR A 26 -2.57 6.61 4.46
CA TYR A 26 -1.95 6.00 3.30
C TYR A 26 -0.96 4.93 3.74
N ALA A 27 -1.17 3.68 3.34
CA ALA A 27 -0.22 2.59 3.49
C ALA A 27 0.59 2.46 2.20
N ILE A 28 1.90 2.74 2.26
CA ILE A 28 2.79 2.79 1.10
C ILE A 28 3.70 1.57 1.11
N ALA A 29 3.63 0.76 0.05
CA ALA A 29 4.46 -0.44 -0.14
C ALA A 29 5.85 -0.06 -0.67
N LYS A 30 6.84 0.02 0.22
CA LYS A 30 8.23 0.33 -0.11
C LYS A 30 9.06 -0.96 -0.18
N TYR A 31 9.51 -1.32 -1.38
CA TYR A 31 10.44 -2.45 -1.54
C TYR A 31 11.79 -2.15 -0.89
N THR A 32 12.45 -3.20 -0.37
CA THR A 32 13.78 -3.08 0.25
C THR A 32 14.89 -3.18 -0.79
N GLN A 33 16.11 -2.76 -0.44
CA GLN A 33 17.26 -2.85 -1.34
C GLN A 33 17.55 -4.30 -1.77
N GLY A 34 17.24 -5.28 -0.93
CA GLY A 34 17.39 -6.70 -1.24
C GLY A 34 16.52 -7.18 -2.40
N GLU A 35 15.42 -6.49 -2.71
CA GLU A 35 14.51 -6.86 -3.80
C GLU A 35 15.00 -6.41 -5.18
N LEU A 36 15.90 -5.40 -5.24
CA LEU A 36 16.31 -4.76 -6.49
C LEU A 36 16.87 -5.78 -7.49
N GLN A 37 17.64 -6.76 -7.02
CA GLN A 37 18.20 -7.79 -7.89
C GLN A 37 17.10 -8.70 -8.48
N TYR A 38 16.11 -9.09 -7.69
CA TYR A 38 15.00 -9.94 -8.15
C TYR A 38 14.11 -9.21 -9.15
N MET A 39 13.89 -7.92 -8.93
CA MET A 39 13.16 -7.05 -9.86
C MET A 39 13.93 -6.86 -11.17
N ALA A 40 15.25 -6.61 -11.09
CA ALA A 40 16.12 -6.47 -12.26
C ALA A 40 16.15 -7.77 -13.09
N ASN A 41 16.30 -8.93 -12.43
CA ASN A 41 16.26 -10.23 -13.11
C ASN A 41 14.94 -10.43 -13.86
N TYR A 42 13.81 -10.00 -13.29
CA TYR A 42 12.50 -10.09 -13.95
C TYR A 42 12.42 -9.18 -15.18
N LEU A 43 12.85 -7.93 -15.05
CA LEU A 43 12.83 -6.95 -16.15
C LEU A 43 13.76 -7.34 -17.31
N GLN A 44 14.88 -7.99 -17.00
CA GLN A 44 15.84 -8.50 -17.98
C GLN A 44 15.44 -9.86 -18.59
N GLY A 45 14.39 -10.51 -18.07
CA GLY A 45 13.97 -11.83 -18.51
C GLY A 45 14.95 -12.96 -18.14
N ASN A 46 15.83 -12.76 -17.15
CA ASN A 46 16.79 -13.78 -16.71
C ASN A 46 16.10 -14.92 -15.92
N THR A 47 15.67 -15.96 -16.62
CA THR A 47 14.97 -17.12 -16.04
C THR A 47 15.86 -18.04 -15.21
N SER A 48 17.19 -17.88 -15.27
CA SER A 48 18.15 -18.67 -14.51
C SER A 48 18.42 -18.12 -13.10
N ALA A 49 17.82 -16.99 -12.74
CA ALA A 49 17.96 -16.36 -11.42
C ALA A 49 16.59 -16.12 -10.75
N PRO A 50 16.53 -15.95 -9.42
CA PRO A 50 15.28 -15.60 -8.75
C PRO A 50 14.70 -14.27 -9.27
N GLN A 51 13.39 -14.23 -9.50
CA GLN A 51 12.69 -13.12 -10.15
C GLN A 51 11.41 -12.74 -9.39
N GLY A 52 11.14 -11.44 -9.27
CA GLY A 52 9.87 -10.93 -8.76
C GLY A 52 10.02 -10.13 -7.47
N LEU A 53 9.02 -10.23 -6.58
CA LEU A 53 8.98 -9.51 -5.31
C LEU A 53 8.54 -10.43 -4.17
N CYS A 54 9.17 -10.29 -3.02
CA CYS A 54 8.87 -11.03 -1.81
C CYS A 54 7.70 -10.42 -1.02
N GLY A 55 7.19 -11.16 -0.04
CA GLY A 55 5.98 -10.81 0.69
C GLY A 55 6.13 -9.61 1.62
N ILE A 56 4.97 -9.10 2.05
CA ILE A 56 4.86 -7.98 3.00
C ILE A 56 5.57 -8.28 4.33
N ASP A 57 6.44 -7.36 4.76
CA ASP A 57 7.23 -7.40 6.01
C ASP A 57 8.03 -8.70 6.25
N GLN A 58 8.42 -9.39 5.18
CA GLN A 58 9.35 -10.51 5.31
C GLN A 58 10.76 -10.00 5.59
N THR A 59 11.53 -10.72 6.40
CA THR A 59 12.94 -10.38 6.68
C THR A 59 13.91 -11.10 5.75
N SER A 60 13.46 -12.20 5.14
CA SER A 60 14.21 -13.04 4.21
C SER A 60 13.25 -13.75 3.26
N CYS A 61 13.67 -13.98 2.03
CA CYS A 61 12.83 -14.65 1.03
C CYS A 61 13.69 -15.41 0.02
N SER A 62 13.49 -16.72 -0.08
CA SER A 62 14.21 -17.58 -1.03
C SER A 62 13.50 -17.72 -2.38
N ASN A 63 12.21 -17.38 -2.45
CA ASN A 63 11.39 -17.55 -3.64
C ASN A 63 10.51 -16.31 -3.91
N PRO A 64 11.06 -15.26 -4.55
CA PRO A 64 10.29 -14.08 -4.93
C PRO A 64 9.15 -14.42 -5.90
N SER A 65 8.03 -13.70 -5.80
CA SER A 65 6.85 -13.94 -6.62
C SER A 65 6.81 -12.99 -7.81
N LYS A 66 6.80 -13.56 -9.02
CA LYS A 66 6.56 -12.82 -10.27
C LYS A 66 5.21 -12.12 -10.26
N ASN A 67 4.16 -12.81 -9.81
CA ASN A 67 2.80 -12.25 -9.75
C ASN A 67 2.74 -11.03 -8.84
N ARG A 68 3.47 -11.05 -7.73
CA ARG A 68 3.55 -9.91 -6.82
C ARG A 68 4.24 -8.72 -7.47
N PHE A 69 5.34 -8.95 -8.19
CA PHE A 69 6.01 -7.87 -8.90
C PHE A 69 5.17 -7.33 -10.08
N THR A 70 4.45 -8.18 -10.80
CA THR A 70 3.48 -7.74 -11.82
C THR A 70 2.38 -6.88 -11.21
N ALA A 71 1.84 -7.28 -10.04
CA ALA A 71 0.86 -6.50 -9.31
C ALA A 71 1.42 -5.14 -8.85
N PHE A 72 2.69 -5.10 -8.42
CA PHE A 72 3.40 -3.86 -8.13
C PHE A 72 3.45 -2.96 -9.36
N LEU A 73 3.96 -3.47 -10.49
CA LEU A 73 4.10 -2.72 -11.75
C LEU A 73 2.75 -2.26 -12.33
N GLN A 74 1.67 -3.00 -12.08
CA GLN A 74 0.32 -2.61 -12.52
C GLN A 74 -0.12 -1.29 -11.89
N ILE A 75 0.16 -1.09 -10.61
CA ILE A 75 -0.23 0.13 -9.87
C ILE A 75 0.71 1.28 -10.19
N THR A 76 2.00 0.98 -10.30
CA THR A 76 3.03 1.99 -10.53
C THR A 76 3.20 2.36 -12.00
N GLN A 77 2.33 1.85 -12.88
CA GLN A 77 2.38 2.05 -14.33
C GLN A 77 3.76 1.73 -14.91
N LYS A 78 4.36 0.63 -14.42
CA LYS A 78 5.71 0.15 -14.74
C LYS A 78 6.86 1.08 -14.30
N SER A 79 6.60 2.14 -13.54
CA SER A 79 7.64 2.96 -12.93
C SER A 79 8.12 2.36 -11.61
N LEU A 80 9.43 2.38 -11.37
CA LEU A 80 10.03 2.01 -10.08
C LEU A 80 10.21 3.20 -9.13
N SER A 81 10.05 4.43 -9.62
CA SER A 81 10.03 5.65 -8.78
C SER A 81 8.69 5.85 -8.08
N MET A 82 7.67 5.10 -8.49
CA MET A 82 6.35 5.08 -7.86
C MET A 82 6.22 3.86 -6.94
N LEU A 83 5.48 4.01 -5.85
CA LEU A 83 5.20 2.96 -4.87
C LEU A 83 3.68 2.73 -4.76
N PRO A 84 3.18 1.48 -4.72
CA PRO A 84 1.77 1.20 -4.51
C PRO A 84 1.25 1.72 -3.17
N VAL A 85 0.02 2.21 -3.17
CA VAL A 85 -0.63 2.77 -1.98
C VAL A 85 -2.02 2.20 -1.79
N TYR A 86 -2.31 1.76 -0.57
CA TYR A 86 -3.67 1.49 -0.09
C TYR A 86 -4.13 2.64 0.80
N THR A 87 -5.34 3.14 0.59
CA THR A 87 -5.87 4.28 1.34
C THR A 87 -7.09 3.90 2.16
N VAL A 88 -7.18 4.47 3.35
CA VAL A 88 -8.36 4.40 4.22
C VAL A 88 -8.75 5.81 4.56
N LYS A 89 -9.97 6.20 4.24
CA LYS A 89 -10.55 7.50 4.57
C LYS A 89 -11.77 7.31 5.47
N ARG A 90 -11.82 8.04 6.57
CA ARG A 90 -12.93 8.07 7.51
C ARG A 90 -13.80 9.28 7.23
N GLN A 91 -15.12 9.09 7.31
CA GLN A 91 -16.12 10.15 7.19
C GLN A 91 -17.15 9.99 8.30
N VAL A 92 -17.60 11.09 8.89
CA VAL A 92 -18.80 11.11 9.74
C VAL A 92 -19.94 11.67 8.91
N LYS A 93 -20.97 10.87 8.68
CA LYS A 93 -22.17 11.25 7.93
C LYS A 93 -23.37 11.26 8.88
N VAL A 94 -24.42 11.97 8.51
CA VAL A 94 -25.70 11.92 9.23
C VAL A 94 -26.61 10.93 8.52
N SER A 95 -27.09 9.93 9.25
CA SER A 95 -28.07 8.96 8.74
C SER A 95 -29.43 9.62 8.48
N ASN A 96 -30.30 8.94 7.74
CA ASN A 96 -31.67 9.40 7.47
C ASN A 96 -32.50 9.62 8.76
N MET A 97 -32.07 9.05 9.89
CA MET A 97 -32.68 9.23 11.22
C MET A 97 -32.05 10.37 12.04
N GLY A 98 -31.21 11.20 11.43
CA GLY A 98 -30.53 12.32 12.10
C GLY A 98 -29.37 11.92 13.01
N LYS A 99 -29.04 10.62 13.10
CA LYS A 99 -27.94 10.12 13.95
C LYS A 99 -26.61 10.12 13.19
N PRO A 100 -25.50 10.59 13.79
CA PRO A 100 -24.20 10.52 13.15
C PRO A 100 -23.72 9.06 13.05
N CYS A 101 -23.10 8.73 11.92
CA CYS A 101 -22.57 7.41 11.61
C CYS A 101 -21.19 7.54 10.97
N VAL A 102 -20.24 6.73 11.42
CA VAL A 102 -18.91 6.64 10.81
C VAL A 102 -18.96 5.72 9.60
N VAL A 103 -18.35 6.16 8.50
CA VAL A 103 -18.18 5.39 7.28
C VAL A 103 -16.72 5.43 6.88
N PHE A 104 -16.17 4.27 6.53
CA PHE A 104 -14.84 4.16 5.94
C PHE A 104 -14.94 3.88 4.45
N THR A 105 -14.12 4.58 3.68
CA THR A 105 -13.92 4.37 2.25
C THR A 105 -12.49 3.95 2.00
N TYR A 106 -12.31 3.02 1.08
CA TYR A 106 -11.01 2.44 0.77
C TYR A 106 -10.62 2.78 -0.66
N GLY A 107 -9.34 2.96 -0.89
CA GLY A 107 -8.83 3.32 -2.20
C GLY A 107 -7.48 2.72 -2.49
N VAL A 108 -7.04 2.95 -3.72
CA VAL A 108 -5.75 2.54 -4.24
C VAL A 108 -5.10 3.72 -4.93
N GLY A 109 -3.77 3.79 -4.90
CA GLY A 109 -3.01 4.86 -5.50
C GLY A 109 -1.55 4.48 -5.72
N ALA A 110 -0.78 5.46 -6.14
CA ALA A 110 0.67 5.40 -6.26
C ALA A 110 1.30 6.64 -5.63
N TYR A 111 2.40 6.46 -4.92
CA TYR A 111 3.21 7.54 -4.37
C TYR A 111 4.47 7.72 -5.21
N ASP A 112 4.65 8.89 -5.81
CA ASP A 112 5.88 9.25 -6.49
C ASP A 112 6.93 9.69 -5.48
N THR A 113 8.02 8.94 -5.41
CA THR A 113 9.13 9.20 -4.49
C THR A 113 10.00 10.38 -4.91
N GLN A 114 9.99 10.77 -6.19
CA GLN A 114 10.76 11.89 -6.71
C GLN A 114 10.01 13.21 -6.50
N GLY A 115 8.78 13.30 -7.00
CA GLY A 115 7.89 14.45 -6.84
C GLY A 115 7.25 14.56 -5.46
N LYS A 116 7.39 13.53 -4.61
CA LYS A 116 6.74 13.41 -3.29
C LYS A 116 5.22 13.58 -3.36
N GLN A 117 4.61 13.13 -4.44
CA GLN A 117 3.20 13.34 -4.75
C GLN A 117 2.40 12.03 -4.64
N MET A 118 1.19 12.14 -4.11
CA MET A 118 0.22 11.05 -4.04
C MET A 118 -0.74 11.12 -5.23
N TYR A 119 -0.86 10.03 -5.99
CA TYR A 119 -1.84 9.85 -7.05
C TYR A 119 -2.88 8.84 -6.60
N LYS A 120 -4.15 9.25 -6.54
CA LYS A 120 -5.26 8.36 -6.17
C LYS A 120 -5.94 7.84 -7.43
N PHE A 121 -6.29 6.56 -7.42
CA PHE A 121 -7.00 5.92 -8.51
C PHE A 121 -8.41 5.55 -8.08
N ASN A 122 -9.39 5.90 -8.90
CA ASN A 122 -10.77 5.45 -8.73
C ASN A 122 -10.98 4.11 -9.44
N SER A 123 -10.46 3.02 -8.88
CA SER A 123 -10.53 1.69 -9.50
C SER A 123 -10.87 0.60 -8.48
N SER A 124 -12.13 0.13 -8.52
CA SER A 124 -12.58 -1.02 -7.73
C SER A 124 -11.88 -2.30 -8.15
N LEU A 125 -11.53 -2.44 -9.44
CA LEU A 125 -10.79 -3.60 -9.95
C LEU A 125 -9.42 -3.71 -9.29
N MET A 126 -8.64 -2.62 -9.24
CA MET A 126 -7.33 -2.62 -8.59
C MET A 126 -7.46 -2.84 -7.08
N LEU A 127 -8.43 -2.17 -6.44
CA LEU A 127 -8.67 -2.33 -5.00
C LEU A 127 -8.97 -3.79 -4.62
N ASN A 128 -9.79 -4.49 -5.40
CA ASN A 128 -10.30 -5.83 -5.05
C ASN A 128 -9.42 -6.97 -5.56
N ASN A 129 -8.65 -6.77 -6.64
CA ASN A 129 -7.94 -7.86 -7.32
C ASN A 129 -6.41 -7.72 -7.31
N ASN A 130 -5.86 -6.54 -7.01
CA ASN A 130 -4.41 -6.38 -7.00
C ASN A 130 -3.79 -7.02 -5.74
N MET A 131 -2.83 -7.93 -5.95
CA MET A 131 -2.20 -8.71 -4.86
C MET A 131 -1.56 -7.83 -3.78
N ILE A 132 -0.81 -6.79 -4.15
CA ILE A 132 -0.13 -5.90 -3.19
C ILE A 132 -1.16 -5.14 -2.33
N ILE A 133 -2.23 -4.65 -2.95
CA ILE A 133 -3.29 -3.93 -2.24
C ILE A 133 -4.06 -4.84 -1.30
N LYS A 134 -4.35 -6.08 -1.72
CA LYS A 134 -5.00 -7.07 -0.84
C LYS A 134 -4.12 -7.44 0.34
N GLU A 135 -2.81 -7.64 0.12
CA GLU A 135 -1.86 -7.93 1.21
C GLU A 135 -1.85 -6.79 2.23
N MET A 136 -1.81 -5.52 1.78
CA MET A 136 -1.90 -4.36 2.67
C MET A 136 -3.26 -4.25 3.37
N ALA A 137 -4.36 -4.40 2.64
CA ALA A 137 -5.71 -4.30 3.20
C ALA A 137 -5.95 -5.38 4.26
N ASN A 138 -5.59 -6.63 3.98
CA ASN A 138 -5.75 -7.74 4.92
C ASN A 138 -4.94 -7.55 6.21
N LYS A 139 -3.76 -6.91 6.11
CA LYS A 139 -2.85 -6.77 7.25
C LYS A 139 -3.10 -5.49 8.06
N TYR A 140 -3.43 -4.39 7.39
CA TYR A 140 -3.35 -3.04 7.98
C TYR A 140 -4.67 -2.28 8.06
N LYS A 141 -5.76 -2.78 7.46
CA LYS A 141 -7.05 -2.09 7.45
C LYS A 141 -7.53 -1.67 8.84
N GLU A 142 -7.61 -2.61 9.79
CA GLU A 142 -8.12 -2.32 11.13
C GLU A 142 -7.24 -1.32 11.89
N GLN A 143 -5.92 -1.43 11.73
CA GLN A 143 -4.97 -0.47 12.30
C GLN A 143 -5.19 0.94 11.73
N MET A 144 -5.39 1.06 10.43
CA MET A 144 -5.64 2.35 9.76
C MET A 144 -7.00 2.95 10.17
N GLU A 145 -8.05 2.12 10.29
CA GLU A 145 -9.36 2.57 10.79
C GLU A 145 -9.26 3.09 12.23
N SER A 146 -8.56 2.35 13.09
CA SER A 146 -8.33 2.73 14.49
C SER A 146 -7.52 4.03 14.60
N ALA A 147 -6.49 4.21 13.75
CA ALA A 147 -5.69 5.43 13.69
C ALA A 147 -6.50 6.68 13.30
N LEU A 148 -7.65 6.51 12.64
CA LEU A 148 -8.57 7.59 12.29
C LEU A 148 -9.65 7.83 13.37
N GLY A 149 -9.56 7.20 14.54
CA GLY A 149 -10.53 7.30 15.62
C GLY A 149 -11.63 6.23 15.59
N GLY A 150 -11.50 5.23 14.73
CA GLY A 150 -12.40 4.07 14.67
C GLY A 150 -13.86 4.43 14.38
N TRP A 151 -14.77 3.59 14.86
CA TRP A 151 -16.20 3.64 14.56
C TRP A 151 -17.01 4.59 15.45
N TYR A 152 -16.35 5.34 16.33
CA TYR A 152 -17.01 6.31 17.20
C TYR A 152 -17.27 7.61 16.45
N ALA A 153 -18.52 8.03 16.34
CA ALA A 153 -18.86 9.38 15.89
C ALA A 153 -18.58 10.37 17.03
N ARG A 154 -17.31 10.74 17.22
CA ARG A 154 -16.94 11.93 18.01
C ARG A 154 -17.19 13.18 17.18
#